data_AF-A0A9W4NPI4-F1
#
_entry.id   AF-A0A9W4NPI4-F1
#
_cell.length_a   1.000
_cell.length_b   1.000
_cell.length_c   1.000
_cell.angle_alpha   90.00
_cell.angle_beta   90.00
_cell.angle_gamma   90.00
#
_symmetry.space_group_name_H-M   'P 1'
#
loop_
_entity.id
_entity.type
_entity.pdbx_description
1 polymer ?
#
loop_
_entity_poly.entity_id
_entity_poly.type
_entity_poly.pdbx_seq_one_letter_code
_entity_poly.pdbx_strand_id
1 'polypeptide(L)'
;MFPTRRLASQGFFKRSADEFGRLSRIGMVYDSKPKSLTDRIAWNTEALHTPTKPYTLLNFEDEGTTKGCKTMADRAVGGFSTASLDHEPADLSSNTPSHARFHGTISTKLPDNWRVERTGYAAFRNQDRGFWLLGRLYWDVDPYAYLALRIKSDGRRYTVNVQTDAVVETDIHQHRLYTRHHRVRQEPSEAYESDAESLDAADSMPAALSDVPPESTIISTSTSTTTSGSDGWETVLLPFSSFVRTNYGFVVEPQTSLTRQRVKSIGIGLTDRVDGPFDLRIHKIWATNGMSEADVEEERRICGGNALPLDEGVRSGWTEQLEQQTTEPQPQQKNQDSKEKGLKGLKWEE
;
A
#
# COMPACT_ATOMS: atom_id res chain seq x y z
N MET A 1 -32.72 -60.08 -56.49
CA MET A 1 -34.15 -60.22 -56.85
C MET A 1 -34.97 -59.86 -55.62
N PHE A 2 -35.56 -58.65 -55.61
CA PHE A 2 -36.59 -58.14 -54.68
C PHE A 2 -36.25 -58.09 -53.15
N PRO A 3 -36.99 -57.35 -52.29
CA PRO A 3 -36.82 -55.90 -52.08
C PRO A 3 -37.08 -55.44 -50.61
N THR A 4 -37.26 -54.11 -50.41
CA THR A 4 -38.15 -53.43 -49.43
C THR A 4 -37.81 -53.43 -47.92
N ARG A 5 -38.21 -52.46 -47.08
CA ARG A 5 -38.70 -51.05 -47.14
C ARG A 5 -39.04 -50.66 -45.68
N ARG A 6 -39.22 -49.34 -45.44
CA ARG A 6 -40.01 -48.66 -44.36
C ARG A 6 -39.23 -48.37 -43.07
N LEU A 7 -39.43 -47.28 -42.32
CA LEU A 7 -40.14 -45.97 -42.36
C LEU A 7 -39.71 -45.31 -41.02
N ALA A 8 -39.40 -44.02 -40.88
CA ALA A 8 -40.31 -42.87 -40.70
C ALA A 8 -39.40 -41.65 -40.41
N SER A 9 -39.41 -40.56 -41.18
CA SER A 9 -40.29 -39.38 -41.14
C SER A 9 -40.32 -38.60 -39.81
N GLN A 10 -39.69 -37.43 -39.80
CA GLN A 10 -40.16 -36.07 -39.40
C GLN A 10 -38.89 -35.24 -39.09
N GLY A 11 -38.67 -34.01 -39.54
CA GLY A 11 -39.47 -33.04 -40.27
C GLY A 11 -38.78 -31.68 -40.06
N PHE A 12 -38.30 -31.07 -41.15
CA PHE A 12 -37.65 -29.75 -41.17
C PHE A 12 -38.70 -28.61 -41.22
N PHE A 13 -38.24 -27.43 -40.79
CA PHE A 13 -38.81 -26.07 -40.86
C PHE A 13 -39.83 -25.65 -39.77
N LYS A 14 -39.45 -24.66 -38.94
CA LYS A 14 -39.80 -23.23 -39.16
C LYS A 14 -39.73 -22.41 -37.84
N ARG A 15 -38.97 -21.30 -37.87
CA ARG A 15 -39.13 -19.96 -37.22
C ARG A 15 -37.79 -19.48 -36.64
N SER A 16 -37.04 -18.55 -37.26
CA SER A 16 -37.35 -17.14 -37.56
C SER A 16 -37.77 -16.37 -36.31
N ALA A 17 -36.81 -15.74 -35.61
CA ALA A 17 -37.06 -14.52 -34.82
C ALA A 17 -35.80 -13.76 -34.33
N ASP A 18 -34.59 -14.34 -34.25
CA ASP A 18 -33.50 -13.66 -33.49
C ASP A 18 -32.22 -13.28 -34.25
N GLU A 19 -32.15 -13.45 -35.58
CA GLU A 19 -30.92 -13.13 -36.35
C GLU A 19 -31.03 -11.92 -37.29
N PHE A 20 -32.09 -11.10 -37.19
CA PHE A 20 -32.26 -9.88 -38.00
C PHE A 20 -32.13 -8.57 -37.20
N GLY A 21 -31.35 -8.59 -36.11
CA GLY A 21 -31.02 -7.42 -35.28
C GLY A 21 -29.62 -6.84 -35.50
N ARG A 22 -28.83 -7.38 -36.44
CA ARG A 22 -27.51 -6.85 -36.80
C ARG A 22 -27.52 -6.48 -38.27
N LEU A 23 -27.14 -5.23 -38.54
CA LEU A 23 -26.85 -4.64 -39.85
C LEU A 23 -28.03 -4.13 -40.68
N SER A 24 -28.66 -3.04 -40.21
CA SER A 24 -29.08 -1.93 -41.09
C SER A 24 -29.55 -0.72 -40.28
N ARG A 25 -28.60 0.07 -39.78
CA ARG A 25 -28.76 1.52 -39.62
C ARG A 25 -27.41 2.20 -39.40
N ILE A 26 -26.56 2.09 -40.42
CA ILE A 26 -25.63 3.17 -40.75
C ILE A 26 -26.47 4.17 -41.54
N GLY A 27 -26.69 5.33 -40.96
CA GLY A 27 -27.40 6.46 -41.55
C GLY A 27 -27.22 7.64 -40.62
N MET A 28 -26.11 8.36 -40.79
CA MET A 28 -25.83 9.62 -40.11
C MET A 28 -26.94 10.64 -40.39
N VAL A 29 -27.46 11.29 -39.35
CA VAL A 29 -27.82 12.71 -39.38
C VAL A 29 -27.41 13.33 -38.04
N TYR A 30 -26.78 14.49 -38.16
CA TYR A 30 -26.18 15.33 -37.14
C TYR A 30 -27.15 15.87 -36.08
N ASP A 31 -26.56 16.19 -34.93
CA ASP A 31 -26.97 17.19 -33.93
C ASP A 31 -28.10 16.86 -32.94
N SER A 32 -27.70 16.51 -31.72
CA SER A 32 -28.19 17.19 -30.50
C SER A 32 -27.36 16.77 -29.29
N LYS A 33 -26.89 17.78 -28.55
CA LYS A 33 -26.11 17.67 -27.31
C LYS A 33 -26.77 16.74 -26.28
N PRO A 34 -26.00 15.95 -25.49
CA PRO A 34 -26.58 15.17 -24.40
C PRO A 34 -27.13 16.12 -23.32
N LYS A 35 -28.43 16.01 -23.05
CA LYS A 35 -29.07 16.60 -21.87
C LYS A 35 -28.91 15.62 -20.71
N SER A 36 -28.23 16.06 -19.67
CA SER A 36 -28.12 15.45 -18.34
C SER A 36 -26.94 14.50 -18.08
N LEU A 37 -26.18 14.86 -17.04
CA LEU A 37 -25.05 14.13 -16.44
C LEU A 37 -25.51 12.90 -15.63
N THR A 38 -26.81 12.77 -15.38
CA THR A 38 -27.39 11.77 -14.46
C THR A 38 -27.54 10.38 -15.06
N ASP A 39 -27.55 10.25 -16.39
CA ASP A 39 -27.92 8.99 -17.05
C ASP A 39 -26.72 8.06 -17.31
N ARG A 40 -25.49 8.50 -16.95
CA ARG A 40 -24.27 7.67 -17.01
C ARG A 40 -23.93 6.99 -15.67
N ILE A 41 -24.74 7.20 -14.63
CA ILE A 41 -24.50 6.66 -13.29
C ILE A 41 -25.74 5.90 -12.83
N ALA A 42 -26.04 4.80 -13.51
CA ALA A 42 -26.83 3.72 -12.95
C ALA A 42 -25.94 2.47 -12.95
N TRP A 43 -24.83 2.56 -12.22
CA TRP A 43 -24.09 1.38 -11.79
C TRP A 43 -24.97 0.68 -10.76
N ASN A 44 -25.29 -0.60 -10.99
CA ASN A 44 -26.01 -1.42 -10.02
C ASN A 44 -25.35 -1.29 -8.64
N THR A 45 -25.99 -0.58 -7.71
CA THR A 45 -25.51 -0.31 -6.35
C THR A 45 -25.66 -1.52 -5.42
N GLU A 46 -26.21 -2.64 -5.88
CA GLU A 46 -26.48 -3.83 -5.06
C GLU A 46 -25.39 -4.92 -5.10
N ALA A 47 -24.23 -4.68 -5.74
CA ALA A 47 -23.18 -5.72 -5.92
C ALA A 47 -21.74 -5.28 -5.62
N LEU A 48 -21.52 -4.32 -4.72
CA LEU A 48 -20.18 -3.88 -4.29
C LEU A 48 -20.06 -3.96 -2.76
N HIS A 49 -20.19 -5.16 -2.20
CA HIS A 49 -19.71 -5.36 -0.84
C HIS A 49 -18.19 -5.41 -0.89
N THR A 50 -17.53 -4.30 -0.56
CA THR A 50 -16.07 -4.28 -0.31
C THR A 50 -15.76 -5.33 0.75
N PRO A 51 -14.89 -6.32 0.49
CA PRO A 51 -14.62 -7.36 1.46
C PRO A 51 -13.99 -6.74 2.71
N THR A 52 -14.62 -6.99 3.85
CA THR A 52 -14.18 -6.48 5.16
C THR A 52 -13.26 -7.46 5.88
N LYS A 53 -13.30 -8.74 5.50
CA LYS A 53 -12.43 -9.77 6.07
C LYS A 53 -11.01 -9.60 5.52
N PRO A 54 -9.97 -9.52 6.37
CA PRO A 54 -8.60 -9.42 5.90
C PRO A 54 -8.18 -10.68 5.12
N TYR A 55 -7.40 -10.48 4.08
CA TYR A 55 -6.80 -11.57 3.30
C TYR A 55 -5.34 -11.77 3.69
N THR A 56 -5.09 -12.81 4.48
CA THR A 56 -3.75 -13.11 4.98
C THR A 56 -2.86 -13.63 3.85
N LEU A 57 -1.71 -12.99 3.65
CA LEU A 57 -0.75 -13.32 2.60
C LEU A 57 0.42 -14.12 3.17
N LEU A 58 1.00 -13.65 4.28
CA LEU A 58 2.07 -14.31 5.02
C LEU A 58 1.75 -14.24 6.52
N ASN A 59 1.64 -15.39 7.18
CA ASN A 59 1.49 -15.49 8.63
C ASN A 59 2.72 -16.16 9.24
N PHE A 60 3.54 -15.39 9.97
CA PHE A 60 4.77 -15.89 10.58
C PHE A 60 4.56 -16.46 11.99
N GLU A 61 3.30 -16.65 12.41
CA GLU A 61 3.01 -17.56 13.50
C GLU A 61 3.41 -19.00 13.16
N ASP A 62 3.24 -19.38 11.90
CA ASP A 62 3.64 -20.66 11.33
C ASP A 62 5.10 -20.62 10.85
N GLU A 63 5.93 -21.50 11.40
CA GLU A 63 7.32 -21.71 10.98
C GLU A 63 7.42 -22.07 9.48
N GLY A 64 6.40 -22.73 8.93
CA GLY A 64 6.31 -23.08 7.51
C GLY A 64 6.39 -21.87 6.59
N THR A 65 5.81 -20.73 7.00
CA THR A 65 5.86 -19.48 6.22
C THR A 65 7.29 -18.95 6.11
N THR A 66 8.06 -19.00 7.20
CA THR A 66 9.48 -18.60 7.20
C THR A 66 10.32 -19.51 6.30
N LYS A 67 10.10 -20.83 6.37
CA LYS A 67 10.77 -21.82 5.49
C LYS A 67 10.43 -21.63 4.01
N GLY A 68 9.23 -21.12 3.73
CA GLY A 68 8.77 -20.75 2.39
C GLY A 68 9.38 -19.45 1.86
N CYS A 69 10.26 -18.78 2.61
CA CYS A 69 10.94 -17.56 2.17
C CYS A 69 12.39 -17.82 1.76
N LYS A 70 12.91 -16.95 0.89
CA LYS A 70 14.30 -16.97 0.44
C LYS A 70 14.96 -15.63 0.73
N THR A 71 16.11 -15.67 1.40
CA THR A 71 16.96 -14.49 1.63
C THR A 71 17.89 -14.22 0.45
N MET A 72 18.28 -12.96 0.30
CA MET A 72 19.13 -12.42 -0.75
C MET A 72 20.04 -11.38 -0.11
N ALA A 73 21.32 -11.36 -0.48
CA ALA A 73 22.28 -10.34 -0.07
C ALA A 73 23.32 -10.16 -1.17
N ASP A 74 24.04 -9.03 -1.13
CA ASP A 74 25.11 -8.72 -2.09
C ASP A 74 26.25 -9.75 -2.11
N ARG A 75 26.33 -10.66 -1.13
CA ARG A 75 27.25 -11.80 -1.14
C ARG A 75 27.16 -12.63 -2.42
N ALA A 76 25.99 -12.69 -3.06
CA ALA A 76 25.80 -13.36 -4.34
C ALA A 76 26.67 -12.77 -5.47
N VAL A 77 27.06 -11.49 -5.36
CA VAL A 77 27.96 -10.78 -6.29
C VAL A 77 29.33 -10.48 -5.67
N GLY A 78 29.67 -11.12 -4.55
CA GLY A 78 30.94 -10.95 -3.85
C GLY A 78 30.96 -9.89 -2.75
N GLY A 79 29.81 -9.26 -2.45
CA GLY A 79 29.68 -8.33 -1.34
C GLY A 79 29.82 -9.01 0.04
N PHE A 80 29.84 -8.18 1.08
CA PHE A 80 30.09 -8.63 2.46
C PHE A 80 28.84 -8.60 3.34
N SER A 81 27.68 -8.21 2.80
CA SER A 81 26.43 -8.19 3.55
C SER A 81 25.91 -9.60 3.84
N THR A 82 25.11 -9.70 4.89
CA THR A 82 24.52 -10.95 5.38
C THR A 82 23.02 -10.77 5.57
N ALA A 83 22.25 -11.84 5.37
CA ALA A 83 20.80 -11.83 5.50
C ALA A 83 20.30 -13.21 5.94
N SER A 84 19.60 -13.24 7.07
CA SER A 84 18.95 -14.43 7.64
C SER A 84 17.49 -14.12 7.94
N LEU A 85 16.64 -15.13 7.87
CA LEU A 85 15.23 -15.05 8.22
C LEU A 85 14.87 -16.28 9.05
N ASP A 86 14.75 -16.08 10.36
CA ASP A 86 14.53 -17.16 11.32
C ASP A 86 13.13 -17.03 11.95
N HIS A 87 12.52 -18.16 12.29
CA HIS A 87 11.25 -18.17 13.04
C HIS A 87 11.56 -18.11 14.54
N GLU A 88 10.92 -17.17 15.24
CA GLU A 88 10.98 -17.05 16.68
C GLU A 88 9.58 -17.32 17.26
N PRO A 89 9.42 -18.34 18.14
CA PRO A 89 8.12 -18.65 18.73
C PRO A 89 7.64 -17.55 19.68
N ALA A 90 6.35 -17.57 19.99
CA ALA A 90 5.78 -16.63 20.95
C ALA A 90 6.42 -16.78 22.34
N ASP A 91 6.76 -15.66 22.95
CA ASP A 91 7.28 -15.59 24.31
C ASP A 91 6.28 -14.84 25.21
N LEU A 92 5.65 -15.59 26.10
CA LEU A 92 4.64 -15.08 27.03
C LEU A 92 5.24 -14.15 28.09
N SER A 93 6.53 -14.30 28.41
CA SER A 93 7.18 -13.48 29.45
C SER A 93 7.41 -12.04 28.98
N SER A 94 7.71 -11.87 27.70
CA SER A 94 7.93 -10.57 27.06
C SER A 94 6.70 -10.05 26.28
N ASN A 95 5.58 -10.79 26.30
CA ASN A 95 4.41 -10.55 25.45
C ASN A 95 4.77 -10.43 23.95
N THR A 96 5.80 -11.16 23.51
CA THR A 96 6.25 -11.14 22.11
C THR A 96 5.47 -12.22 21.34
N PRO A 97 4.76 -11.88 20.25
CA PRO A 97 4.07 -12.87 19.44
C PRO A 97 5.07 -13.73 18.66
N SER A 98 4.60 -14.88 18.16
CA SER A 98 5.36 -15.69 17.19
C SER A 98 5.61 -14.87 15.92
N HIS A 99 6.82 -14.87 15.41
CA HIS A 99 7.20 -13.99 14.31
C HIS A 99 8.41 -14.49 13.52
N ALA A 100 8.65 -13.90 12.36
CA ALA A 100 9.89 -14.03 11.64
C ALA A 100 10.84 -12.88 12.00
N ARG A 101 12.10 -13.20 12.23
CA ARG A 101 13.16 -12.23 12.48
C ARG A 101 14.07 -12.16 11.25
N PHE A 102 14.00 -11.05 10.54
CA PHE A 102 14.88 -10.71 9.43
C PHE A 102 16.07 -9.92 9.96
N HIS A 103 17.25 -10.53 9.98
CA HIS A 103 18.45 -9.93 10.58
C HIS A 103 19.71 -10.21 9.79
N GLY A 104 20.75 -9.43 10.06
CA GLY A 104 22.03 -9.55 9.40
C GLY A 104 22.90 -8.33 9.58
N THR A 105 23.82 -8.11 8.65
CA THR A 105 24.74 -6.97 8.64
C THR A 105 24.88 -6.45 7.23
N ILE A 106 24.74 -5.13 7.06
CA ILE A 106 25.03 -4.44 5.81
C ILE A 106 26.50 -4.02 5.78
N SER A 107 27.15 -4.20 4.63
CA SER A 107 28.44 -3.60 4.33
C SER A 107 28.46 -3.05 2.92
N THR A 108 28.90 -1.79 2.81
CA THR A 108 29.10 -1.08 1.55
C THR A 108 30.49 -1.29 0.94
N LYS A 109 31.32 -2.14 1.56
CA LYS A 109 32.62 -2.50 1.03
C LYS A 109 32.45 -3.19 -0.33
N LEU A 110 33.15 -2.68 -1.34
CA LEU A 110 33.17 -3.29 -2.67
C LEU A 110 34.10 -4.51 -2.69
N PRO A 111 33.74 -5.58 -3.41
CA PRO A 111 34.66 -6.68 -3.69
C PRO A 111 35.81 -6.22 -4.60
N ASP A 112 36.86 -7.03 -4.66
CA ASP A 112 37.97 -6.85 -5.60
C ASP A 112 37.55 -7.29 -7.03
N ASN A 113 36.48 -6.67 -7.53
CA ASN A 113 35.89 -6.91 -8.83
C ASN A 113 35.30 -5.60 -9.37
N TRP A 114 35.93 -5.06 -10.41
CA TRP A 114 35.52 -3.81 -11.05
C TRP A 114 34.11 -3.82 -11.65
N ARG A 115 33.53 -5.01 -11.91
CA ARG A 115 32.16 -5.15 -12.44
C ARG A 115 31.08 -4.86 -11.40
N VAL A 116 31.43 -4.77 -10.12
CA VAL A 116 30.49 -4.53 -9.02
C VAL A 116 30.65 -3.09 -8.57
N GLU A 117 29.74 -2.23 -9.02
CA GLU A 117 29.76 -0.80 -8.70
C GLU A 117 29.01 -0.47 -7.41
N ARG A 118 28.08 -1.35 -6.98
CA ARG A 118 27.20 -1.12 -5.83
C ARG A 118 27.02 -2.41 -5.02
N THR A 119 27.23 -2.29 -3.71
CA THR A 119 26.96 -3.31 -2.67
C THR A 119 26.22 -2.65 -1.50
N GLY A 120 25.91 -3.42 -0.46
CA GLY A 120 25.18 -2.98 0.72
C GLY A 120 23.69 -3.24 0.63
N TYR A 121 23.29 -4.45 0.24
CA TYR A 121 21.87 -4.84 0.28
C TYR A 121 21.63 -6.19 0.95
N ALA A 122 20.47 -6.27 1.61
CA ALA A 122 19.88 -7.49 2.14
C ALA A 122 18.38 -7.49 1.83
N ALA A 123 17.81 -8.65 1.54
CA ALA A 123 16.38 -8.78 1.31
C ALA A 123 15.90 -10.20 1.59
N PHE A 124 14.59 -10.37 1.73
CA PHE A 124 13.94 -11.66 1.59
C PHE A 124 12.66 -11.52 0.76
N ARG A 125 12.18 -12.63 0.21
CA ARG A 125 10.85 -12.72 -0.40
C ARG A 125 10.27 -14.12 -0.21
N ASN A 126 8.95 -14.25 -0.21
CA ASN A 126 8.34 -15.58 -0.27
C ASN A 126 8.63 -16.24 -1.62
N GLN A 127 8.71 -17.57 -1.61
CA GLN A 127 8.71 -18.37 -2.83
C GLN A 127 7.37 -18.24 -3.54
N ASP A 128 7.42 -18.21 -4.87
CA ASP A 128 6.23 -18.24 -5.70
C ASP A 128 5.35 -19.42 -5.28
N ARG A 129 4.02 -19.22 -5.27
CA ARG A 129 3.04 -20.25 -4.86
C ARG A 129 3.03 -21.51 -5.75
N GLY A 130 3.91 -21.58 -6.75
CA GLY A 130 4.08 -22.70 -7.65
C GLY A 130 3.02 -22.74 -8.76
N PHE A 131 2.83 -23.94 -9.30
CA PHE A 131 1.88 -24.22 -10.37
C PHE A 131 0.76 -25.12 -9.86
N TRP A 132 -0.46 -24.83 -10.26
CA TRP A 132 -1.56 -25.78 -10.28
C TRP A 132 -1.71 -26.36 -11.71
N LEU A 133 -2.55 -27.38 -11.86
CA LEU A 133 -2.74 -28.10 -13.14
C LEU A 133 -3.16 -27.23 -14.34
N LEU A 134 -3.59 -25.98 -14.10
CA LEU A 134 -4.01 -25.02 -15.13
C LEU A 134 -3.18 -23.72 -15.12
N GLY A 135 -2.02 -23.68 -14.45
CA GLY A 135 -1.10 -22.54 -14.53
C GLY A 135 -0.45 -22.16 -13.21
N ARG A 136 0.24 -21.01 -13.18
CA ARG A 136 0.84 -20.47 -11.96
C ARG A 136 -0.23 -19.99 -10.98
N LEU A 137 0.03 -20.15 -9.68
CA LEU A 137 -0.82 -19.62 -8.62
C LEU A 137 -0.42 -18.18 -8.29
N TYR A 138 -1.42 -17.32 -8.15
CA TYR A 138 -1.26 -15.92 -7.79
C TYR A 138 -2.11 -15.58 -6.56
N TRP A 139 -1.81 -14.46 -5.92
CA TRP A 139 -2.77 -13.81 -5.03
C TRP A 139 -3.56 -12.77 -5.79
N ASP A 140 -4.88 -12.77 -5.55
CA ASP A 140 -5.79 -11.72 -5.99
C ASP A 140 -6.06 -10.78 -4.80
N VAL A 141 -5.42 -9.62 -4.83
CA VAL A 141 -5.59 -8.55 -3.84
C VAL A 141 -6.34 -7.36 -4.40
N ASP A 142 -6.94 -7.49 -5.59
CA ASP A 142 -7.69 -6.41 -6.24
C ASP A 142 -8.84 -5.85 -5.39
N PRO A 143 -9.59 -6.68 -4.64
CA PRO A 143 -10.65 -6.17 -3.77
C PRO A 143 -10.17 -5.38 -2.55
N TYR A 144 -8.85 -5.26 -2.32
CA TYR A 144 -8.28 -4.64 -1.13
C TYR A 144 -7.53 -3.33 -1.48
N ALA A 145 -7.65 -2.34 -0.60
CA ALA A 145 -7.04 -1.03 -0.75
C ALA A 145 -5.60 -0.99 -0.19
N TYR A 146 -5.36 -1.69 0.93
CA TYR A 146 -4.10 -1.60 1.68
C TYR A 146 -3.39 -2.95 1.80
N LEU A 147 -2.06 -2.91 1.75
CA LEU A 147 -1.17 -3.94 2.26
C LEU A 147 -0.76 -3.57 3.69
N ALA A 148 -1.13 -4.41 4.64
CA ALA A 148 -0.84 -4.22 6.05
C ALA A 148 0.34 -5.12 6.47
N LEU A 149 1.23 -4.56 7.28
CA LEU A 149 2.37 -5.26 7.86
C LEU A 149 2.41 -4.99 9.37
N ARG A 150 2.36 -6.05 10.18
CA ARG A 150 2.60 -5.97 11.63
C ARG A 150 4.04 -6.31 11.92
N ILE A 151 4.79 -5.33 12.39
CA ILE A 151 6.26 -5.37 12.48
C ILE A 151 6.78 -4.74 13.77
N LYS A 152 8.03 -5.03 14.09
CA LYS A 152 8.85 -4.30 15.06
C LYS A 152 10.20 -4.02 14.40
N SER A 153 10.56 -2.74 14.30
CA SER A 153 11.71 -2.28 13.52
C SER A 153 12.79 -1.67 14.41
N ASP A 154 14.05 -1.86 14.01
CA ASP A 154 15.25 -1.21 14.54
C ASP A 154 15.47 0.23 14.04
N GLY A 155 14.54 0.78 13.25
CA GLY A 155 14.63 2.13 12.67
C GLY A 155 15.45 2.24 11.39
N ARG A 156 15.91 1.12 10.81
CA ARG A 156 16.52 1.07 9.48
C ARG A 156 15.50 1.35 8.38
N ARG A 157 15.99 1.72 7.20
CA ARG A 157 15.16 2.10 6.05
C ARG A 157 14.86 0.89 5.15
N TYR A 158 13.75 0.22 5.44
CA TYR A 158 13.28 -0.92 4.67
C TYR A 158 12.36 -0.52 3.51
N THR A 159 12.28 -1.38 2.50
CA THR A 159 11.36 -1.28 1.36
C THR A 159 10.55 -2.55 1.22
N VAL A 160 9.23 -2.43 1.06
CA VAL A 160 8.35 -3.53 0.71
C VAL A 160 8.33 -3.69 -0.80
N ASN A 161 8.56 -4.91 -1.26
CA ASN A 161 8.68 -5.28 -2.66
C ASN A 161 7.54 -6.23 -3.03
N VAL A 162 6.78 -5.89 -4.07
CA VAL A 162 5.70 -6.72 -4.61
C VAL A 162 6.00 -7.03 -6.07
N GLN A 163 6.08 -8.31 -6.39
CA GLN A 163 6.28 -8.80 -7.75
C GLN A 163 4.94 -9.32 -8.30
N THR A 164 4.57 -8.88 -9.49
CA THR A 164 3.34 -9.31 -10.19
C THR A 164 3.66 -10.02 -11.50
N ASP A 165 2.65 -10.59 -12.14
CA ASP A 165 2.78 -11.00 -13.54
C ASP A 165 2.79 -9.77 -14.46
N ALA A 166 3.97 -9.23 -14.70
CA ALA A 166 4.23 -8.14 -15.62
C ALA A 166 4.89 -8.64 -16.91
N VAL A 167 4.84 -7.81 -17.97
CA VAL A 167 5.51 -8.10 -19.26
C VAL A 167 7.03 -8.24 -19.07
N VAL A 168 7.60 -7.41 -18.20
CA VAL A 168 9.01 -7.47 -17.81
C VAL A 168 9.09 -8.17 -16.47
N GLU A 169 9.64 -9.40 -16.45
CA GLU A 169 9.67 -10.22 -15.22
C GLU A 169 10.54 -9.62 -14.10
N THR A 170 11.46 -8.73 -14.46
CA THR A 170 12.34 -8.02 -13.53
C THR A 170 11.70 -6.77 -12.92
N ASP A 171 10.47 -6.43 -13.31
CA ASP A 171 9.73 -5.34 -12.69
C ASP A 171 9.31 -5.71 -11.27
N ILE A 172 9.58 -4.78 -10.35
CA ILE A 172 9.21 -4.87 -8.95
C ILE A 172 8.51 -3.57 -8.58
N HIS A 173 7.36 -3.71 -7.92
CA HIS A 173 6.65 -2.59 -7.34
C HIS A 173 7.13 -2.39 -5.91
N GLN A 174 7.65 -1.21 -5.60
CA GLN A 174 8.30 -0.91 -4.33
C GLN A 174 7.55 0.19 -3.57
N HIS A 175 7.51 0.07 -2.25
CA HIS A 175 7.07 1.13 -1.35
C HIS A 175 7.97 1.14 -0.12
N ARG A 176 8.34 2.30 0.39
CA ARG A 176 9.13 2.39 1.62
C ARG A 176 8.30 1.98 2.84
N LEU A 177 8.92 1.25 3.76
CA LEU A 177 8.30 0.88 5.02
C LEU A 177 8.62 1.96 6.05
N TYR A 178 7.65 2.85 6.29
CA TYR A 178 7.78 3.89 7.30
C TYR A 178 7.31 3.36 8.66
N THR A 179 8.19 3.43 9.65
CA THR A 179 7.97 2.94 11.01
C THR A 179 8.03 4.11 11.98
N ARG A 180 7.48 3.98 13.19
CA ARG A 180 7.60 5.04 14.22
C ARG A 180 9.06 5.33 14.60
N HIS A 181 9.93 4.35 14.42
CA HIS A 181 11.37 4.45 14.67
C HIS A 181 12.16 4.97 13.45
N HIS A 182 11.47 5.31 12.35
CA HIS A 182 12.10 5.84 11.14
C HIS A 182 12.84 7.14 11.43
N ARG A 183 14.17 7.10 11.35
CA ARG A 183 15.02 8.28 11.49
C ARG A 183 15.11 8.97 10.14
N VAL A 184 14.49 10.15 10.02
CA VAL A 184 14.83 11.08 8.95
C VAL A 184 16.29 11.49 9.17
N ARG A 185 17.15 11.20 8.20
CA ARG A 185 18.54 11.64 8.26
C ARG A 185 18.53 13.17 8.24
N GLN A 186 18.99 13.81 9.31
CA GLN A 186 19.49 15.18 9.21
C GLN A 186 20.78 15.09 8.41
N GLU A 187 20.72 15.37 7.11
CA GLU A 187 21.95 15.69 6.39
C GLU A 187 22.51 16.97 7.03
N PRO A 188 23.80 17.01 7.43
CA PRO A 188 24.45 18.28 7.69
C PRO A 188 24.36 19.10 6.41
N SER A 189 23.93 20.35 6.51
CA SER A 189 24.00 21.32 5.43
C SER A 189 25.46 21.67 5.15
N GLU A 190 26.22 20.76 4.55
CA GLU A 190 27.45 21.13 3.88
C GLU A 190 27.15 21.27 2.39
N ALA A 191 27.36 22.49 1.93
CA ALA A 191 27.07 22.97 0.60
C ALA A 191 27.72 22.07 -0.46
N TYR A 192 26.90 21.28 -1.16
CA TYR A 192 27.21 20.90 -2.52
C TYR A 192 26.86 22.11 -3.40
N GLU A 193 27.83 23.01 -3.58
CA GLU A 193 27.89 23.81 -4.80
C GLU A 193 28.16 22.82 -5.95
N SER A 194 27.11 22.21 -6.47
CA SER A 194 27.15 21.54 -7.76
C SER A 194 26.71 22.56 -8.81
N ASP A 195 27.65 22.96 -9.66
CA ASP A 195 27.42 23.77 -10.84
C ASP A 195 26.17 23.28 -11.59
N ALA A 196 25.15 24.14 -11.57
CA ALA A 196 23.91 23.92 -12.27
C ALA A 196 24.10 24.25 -13.75
N GLU A 197 24.38 23.24 -14.57
CA GLU A 197 24.04 23.25 -15.99
C GLU A 197 23.04 22.13 -16.31
N SER A 198 21.77 22.53 -16.25
CA SER A 198 20.59 22.04 -17.00
C SER A 198 20.59 20.62 -17.58
N LEU A 199 19.77 19.74 -16.99
CA LEU A 199 18.85 18.87 -17.75
C LEU A 199 17.51 18.73 -16.98
N ASP A 200 16.49 19.33 -17.59
CA ASP A 200 15.03 19.19 -17.46
C ASP A 200 14.43 18.13 -16.49
N ALA A 201 13.74 18.62 -15.46
CA ALA A 201 12.41 18.21 -14.99
C ALA A 201 11.94 16.73 -15.07
N ALA A 202 12.77 15.76 -14.66
CA ALA A 202 12.35 14.34 -14.51
C ALA A 202 12.73 13.65 -13.19
N ASP A 203 13.39 14.34 -12.24
CA ASP A 203 14.11 13.64 -11.14
C ASP A 203 13.56 13.92 -9.73
N SER A 204 12.24 14.16 -9.60
CA SER A 204 11.62 14.14 -8.27
C SER A 204 11.34 12.69 -7.87
N MET A 205 12.16 12.16 -6.96
CA MET A 205 11.94 10.85 -6.32
C MET A 205 10.46 10.69 -5.92
N PRO A 206 9.74 9.65 -6.40
CA PRO A 206 8.32 9.49 -6.09
C PRO A 206 8.08 9.33 -4.60
N ALA A 207 6.97 9.91 -4.10
CA ALA A 207 6.69 10.07 -2.67
C ALA A 207 6.74 8.76 -1.87
N ALA A 208 6.31 7.64 -2.46
CA ALA A 208 6.37 6.31 -1.86
C ALA A 208 7.79 5.79 -1.58
N LEU A 209 8.79 6.35 -2.26
CA LEU A 209 10.22 6.02 -2.08
C LEU A 209 11.01 7.14 -1.39
N SER A 210 10.35 8.26 -1.06
CA SER A 210 10.93 9.43 -0.41
C SER A 210 11.43 9.15 1.02
N ASP A 211 12.15 10.10 1.61
CA ASP A 211 12.59 10.03 3.00
C ASP A 211 11.51 10.40 4.01
N VAL A 212 10.49 11.11 3.56
CA VAL A 212 9.35 11.54 4.36
C VAL A 212 8.14 10.65 4.01
N PRO A 213 7.43 10.10 5.02
CA PRO A 213 6.22 9.32 4.75
C PRO A 213 5.19 10.18 4.00
N PRO A 214 4.62 9.69 2.87
CA PRO A 214 3.51 10.38 2.23
C PRO A 214 2.27 10.34 3.12
N GLU A 215 1.38 11.32 3.01
CA GLU A 215 0.14 11.40 3.81
C GLU A 215 -0.75 10.16 3.67
N SER A 216 -0.63 9.45 2.55
CA SER A 216 -1.36 8.20 2.29
C SER A 216 -0.82 7.00 3.08
N THR A 217 0.35 7.10 3.69
CA THR A 217 0.89 6.07 4.60
C THR A 217 0.31 6.28 5.99
N ILE A 218 -0.49 5.33 6.46
CA ILE A 218 -1.08 5.39 7.80
C ILE A 218 -0.15 4.68 8.78
N ILE A 219 0.29 5.42 9.79
CA ILE A 219 1.12 4.97 10.91
C ILE A 219 0.40 5.38 12.20
N SER A 220 0.46 4.55 13.25
CA SER A 220 -0.14 4.88 14.55
C SER A 220 0.41 6.20 15.07
N THR A 221 -0.41 7.24 15.11
CA THR A 221 -0.05 8.58 15.59
C THR A 221 -0.48 8.71 17.05
N SER A 222 0.37 8.27 17.98
CA SER A 222 0.39 8.88 19.31
C SER A 222 1.39 10.04 19.27
N THR A 223 0.87 11.23 19.48
CA THR A 223 1.54 12.53 19.63
C THR A 223 2.88 12.43 20.35
N SER A 224 3.98 12.41 19.59
CA SER A 224 5.27 13.00 19.95
C SER A 224 6.31 12.69 18.88
N THR A 225 6.72 13.73 18.17
CA THR A 225 8.01 13.84 17.47
C THR A 225 9.16 13.86 18.50
N THR A 226 9.25 12.82 19.33
CA THR A 226 10.42 12.56 20.16
C THR A 226 10.88 11.13 19.90
N THR A 227 12.01 11.05 19.20
CA THR A 227 12.80 9.88 18.85
C THR A 227 13.38 9.19 20.09
N SER A 228 12.52 8.60 20.92
CA SER A 228 12.91 7.76 22.07
C SER A 228 11.72 6.99 22.67
N GLY A 229 10.69 6.67 21.86
CA GLY A 229 9.63 5.74 22.25
C GLY A 229 10.14 4.29 22.19
N SER A 230 9.68 3.43 23.10
CA SER A 230 10.10 2.03 23.26
C SER A 230 9.96 1.20 21.98
N ASP A 231 10.98 0.39 21.65
CA ASP A 231 10.98 -0.62 20.57
C ASP A 231 9.75 -1.54 20.67
N GLY A 232 8.68 -1.18 19.96
CA GLY A 232 7.37 -1.83 20.08
C GLY A 232 6.92 -2.44 18.77
N TRP A 233 5.92 -3.32 18.86
CA TRP A 233 5.18 -3.76 17.67
C TRP A 233 4.26 -2.65 17.20
N GLU A 234 4.12 -2.53 15.87
CA GLU A 234 3.23 -1.59 15.21
C GLU A 234 2.67 -2.21 13.92
N THR A 235 1.52 -1.72 13.47
CA THR A 235 0.95 -2.06 12.16
C THR A 235 1.06 -0.87 11.21
N VAL A 236 1.64 -1.11 10.04
CA VAL A 236 1.78 -0.12 8.97
C VAL A 236 0.86 -0.49 7.82
N LEU A 237 0.09 0.48 7.32
CA LEU A 237 -0.81 0.30 6.16
C LEU A 237 -0.25 1.04 4.95
N LEU A 238 0.03 0.29 3.89
CA LEU A 238 0.55 0.80 2.62
C LEU A 238 -0.52 0.70 1.53
N PRO A 239 -1.00 1.81 0.94
CA PRO A 239 -1.98 1.76 -0.15
C PRO A 239 -1.40 1.04 -1.36
N PHE A 240 -2.08 0.05 -1.93
CA PHE A 240 -1.59 -0.63 -3.13
C PHE A 240 -1.40 0.31 -4.34
N SER A 241 -2.12 1.43 -4.38
CA SER A 241 -1.99 2.48 -5.41
C SER A 241 -0.70 3.30 -5.29
N SER A 242 -0.06 3.29 -4.13
CA SER A 242 1.15 4.08 -3.87
C SER A 242 2.45 3.37 -4.28
N PHE A 243 2.40 2.07 -4.58
CA PHE A 243 3.58 1.32 -5.00
C PHE A 243 4.12 1.80 -6.35
N VAL A 244 5.43 2.02 -6.41
CA VAL A 244 6.14 2.55 -7.58
C VAL A 244 6.79 1.40 -8.33
N ARG A 245 6.60 1.33 -9.65
CA ARG A 245 7.27 0.34 -10.48
C ARG A 245 8.74 0.70 -10.70
N THR A 246 9.60 -0.26 -10.43
CA THR A 246 11.06 -0.18 -10.56
C THR A 246 11.61 -1.38 -11.29
N ASN A 247 12.79 -1.22 -11.89
CA ASN A 247 13.53 -2.27 -12.57
C ASN A 247 15.02 -2.09 -12.26
N TYR A 248 15.66 -3.12 -11.71
CA TYR A 248 17.05 -3.05 -11.21
C TYR A 248 17.35 -1.84 -10.29
N GLY A 249 16.35 -1.39 -9.52
CA GLY A 249 16.47 -0.25 -8.60
C GLY A 249 16.25 1.12 -9.23
N PHE A 250 15.91 1.19 -10.52
CA PHE A 250 15.55 2.43 -11.21
C PHE A 250 14.03 2.53 -11.38
N VAL A 251 13.48 3.72 -11.18
CA VAL A 251 12.06 4.00 -11.45
C VAL A 251 11.83 3.89 -12.96
N VAL A 252 10.80 3.14 -13.38
CA VAL A 252 10.53 2.90 -14.80
C VAL A 252 9.31 3.69 -15.27
N GLU A 253 9.50 4.57 -16.23
CA GLU A 253 8.41 5.26 -16.92
C GLU A 253 8.05 4.58 -18.26
N PRO A 254 6.77 4.60 -18.69
CA PRO A 254 5.61 5.15 -17.98
C PRO A 254 5.22 4.27 -16.79
N GLN A 255 4.90 4.87 -15.64
CA GLN A 255 4.42 4.11 -14.49
C GLN A 255 3.14 3.34 -14.84
N THR A 256 3.11 2.05 -14.49
CA THR A 256 1.89 1.25 -14.55
C THR A 256 1.48 0.87 -13.15
N SER A 257 0.18 0.85 -12.88
CA SER A 257 -0.33 0.39 -11.59
C SER A 257 -0.02 -1.10 -11.36
N LEU A 258 0.19 -1.45 -10.10
CA LEU A 258 0.37 -2.83 -9.64
C LEU A 258 -0.78 -3.73 -10.13
N THR A 259 -0.47 -4.84 -10.80
CA THR A 259 -1.46 -5.84 -11.23
C THR A 259 -1.95 -6.67 -10.04
N ARG A 260 -2.97 -6.17 -9.35
CA ARG A 260 -3.45 -6.70 -8.07
C ARG A 260 -4.04 -8.11 -8.15
N GLN A 261 -4.55 -8.54 -9.30
CA GLN A 261 -5.09 -9.89 -9.47
C GLN A 261 -4.01 -10.97 -9.58
N ARG A 262 -2.75 -10.58 -9.85
CA ARG A 262 -1.68 -11.52 -10.23
C ARG A 262 -0.39 -11.27 -9.47
N VAL A 263 -0.48 -11.16 -8.14
CA VAL A 263 0.70 -11.03 -7.27
C VAL A 263 1.40 -12.39 -7.14
N LYS A 264 2.71 -12.42 -7.42
CA LYS A 264 3.59 -13.60 -7.37
C LYS A 264 4.31 -13.73 -6.04
N SER A 265 4.93 -12.65 -5.59
CA SER A 265 5.72 -12.63 -4.36
C SER A 265 5.71 -11.27 -3.70
N ILE A 266 5.92 -11.29 -2.39
CA ILE A 266 6.08 -10.15 -1.49
C ILE A 266 7.38 -10.38 -0.73
N GLY A 267 8.14 -9.31 -0.57
CA GLY A 267 9.41 -9.33 0.13
C GLY A 267 9.70 -8.00 0.78
N ILE A 268 10.73 -8.00 1.62
CA ILE A 268 11.25 -6.78 2.24
C ILE A 268 12.74 -6.70 1.92
N GLY A 269 13.19 -5.52 1.48
CA GLY A 269 14.57 -5.20 1.21
C GLY A 269 15.10 -4.11 2.13
N LEU A 270 16.42 -4.08 2.29
CA LEU A 270 17.19 -3.04 2.95
C LEU A 270 18.31 -2.62 1.99
N THR A 271 18.28 -1.35 1.60
CA THR A 271 19.26 -0.71 0.70
C THR A 271 19.63 0.68 1.21
N ASP A 272 19.74 0.82 2.54
CA ASP A 272 20.01 2.09 3.21
C ASP A 272 21.47 2.54 3.09
N ARG A 273 22.36 1.62 2.69
CA ARG A 273 23.82 1.80 2.57
C ARG A 273 24.47 2.28 3.87
N VAL A 274 23.88 1.97 5.01
CA VAL A 274 24.47 2.25 6.31
C VAL A 274 25.10 0.97 6.83
N ASP A 275 26.42 0.97 7.00
CA ASP A 275 27.13 -0.20 7.50
C ASP A 275 26.64 -0.59 8.92
N GLY A 276 26.64 -1.89 9.21
CA GLY A 276 26.32 -2.42 10.53
C GLY A 276 25.08 -3.31 10.57
N PRO A 277 24.65 -3.70 11.79
CA PRO A 277 23.61 -4.71 11.97
C PRO A 277 22.23 -4.14 11.68
N PHE A 278 21.32 -5.02 11.27
CA PHE A 278 19.90 -4.73 11.15
C PHE A 278 19.05 -5.85 11.76
N ASP A 279 17.86 -5.51 12.28
CA ASP A 279 16.91 -6.42 12.91
C ASP A 279 15.47 -5.92 12.68
N LEU A 280 14.75 -6.61 11.80
CA LEU A 280 13.33 -6.38 11.54
C LEU A 280 12.54 -7.63 11.89
N ARG A 281 11.53 -7.46 12.74
CA ARG A 281 10.64 -8.55 13.15
C ARG A 281 9.30 -8.38 12.45
N ILE A 282 8.80 -9.45 11.84
CA ILE A 282 7.54 -9.47 11.09
C ILE A 282 6.64 -10.55 11.65
N HIS A 283 5.47 -10.15 12.14
CA HIS A 283 4.47 -11.08 12.65
C HIS A 283 3.51 -11.52 11.54
N LYS A 284 3.00 -10.58 10.74
CA LYS A 284 1.96 -10.86 9.72
C LYS A 284 2.00 -9.84 8.58
N ILE A 285 1.69 -10.30 7.37
CA ILE A 285 1.45 -9.47 6.18
C ILE A 285 0.12 -9.89 5.55
N TRP A 286 -0.78 -8.93 5.34
CA TRP A 286 -2.13 -9.19 4.83
C TRP A 286 -2.67 -8.03 3.99
N ALA A 287 -3.62 -8.31 3.11
CA ALA A 287 -4.38 -7.29 2.40
C ALA A 287 -5.66 -6.95 3.18
N THR A 288 -6.02 -5.68 3.24
CA THR A 288 -7.20 -5.25 3.99
C THR A 288 -7.86 -3.96 3.47
N ASN A 289 -9.13 -3.79 3.84
CA ASN A 289 -9.91 -2.56 3.71
C ASN A 289 -10.27 -1.95 5.08
N GLY A 290 -9.80 -2.56 6.17
CA GLY A 290 -10.08 -2.14 7.56
C GLY A 290 -9.58 -3.16 8.57
N MET A 291 -10.08 -3.14 9.80
CA MET A 291 -9.79 -4.17 10.80
C MET A 291 -11.12 -4.74 11.31
N SER A 292 -11.23 -6.07 11.40
CA SER A 292 -12.36 -6.68 12.10
C SER A 292 -12.20 -6.50 13.62
N GLU A 293 -13.27 -6.69 14.39
CA GLU A 293 -13.20 -6.62 15.87
C GLU A 293 -12.13 -7.56 16.45
N ALA A 294 -11.95 -8.74 15.85
CA ALA A 294 -10.92 -9.68 16.27
C ALA A 294 -9.50 -9.18 15.94
N ASP A 295 -9.30 -8.59 14.76
CA ASP A 295 -8.00 -8.01 14.38
C ASP A 295 -7.65 -6.81 15.25
N VAL A 296 -8.67 -6.03 15.62
CA VAL A 296 -8.55 -4.89 16.54
C VAL A 296 -8.08 -5.33 17.92
N GLU A 297 -8.70 -6.38 18.47
CA GLU A 297 -8.32 -6.87 19.79
C GLU A 297 -6.90 -7.46 19.77
N GLU A 298 -6.55 -8.17 18.70
CA GLU A 298 -5.18 -8.63 18.47
C GLU A 298 -4.18 -7.46 18.34
N GLU A 299 -4.56 -6.41 17.61
CA GLU A 299 -3.75 -5.20 17.45
C GLU A 299 -3.47 -4.53 18.80
N ARG A 300 -4.50 -4.38 19.64
CA ARG A 300 -4.33 -3.85 21.01
C ARG A 300 -3.45 -4.74 21.86
N ARG A 301 -3.59 -6.07 21.74
CA ARG A 301 -2.80 -7.04 22.50
C ARG A 301 -1.32 -7.02 22.13
N ILE A 302 -1.00 -6.92 20.84
CA ILE A 302 0.37 -6.99 20.33
C ILE A 302 1.05 -5.62 20.33
N CYS A 303 0.39 -4.60 19.78
CA CYS A 303 0.97 -3.27 19.59
C CYS A 303 0.77 -2.35 20.82
N GLY A 304 -0.16 -2.68 21.72
CA GLY A 304 -0.38 -1.92 22.96
C GLY A 304 -0.64 -0.44 22.68
N GLY A 305 0.20 0.44 23.26
CA GLY A 305 0.13 1.89 23.05
C GLY A 305 0.48 2.35 21.62
N ASN A 306 1.02 1.47 20.78
CA ASN A 306 1.29 1.71 19.36
C ASN A 306 0.22 1.11 18.44
N ALA A 307 -0.88 0.58 18.98
CA ALA A 307 -2.00 0.12 18.17
C ALA A 307 -2.54 1.27 17.30
N LEU A 308 -2.91 0.94 16.06
CA LEU A 308 -3.57 1.91 15.18
C LEU A 308 -4.81 2.48 15.89
N PRO A 309 -5.06 3.80 15.82
CA PRO A 309 -6.26 4.39 16.38
C PRO A 309 -7.46 3.66 15.77
N LEU A 310 -8.40 3.27 16.63
CA LEU A 310 -9.62 2.58 16.24
C LEU A 310 -10.50 3.52 15.44
N ASP A 311 -10.19 3.73 14.18
CA ASP A 311 -11.19 4.21 13.27
C ASP A 311 -11.91 3.00 12.70
N GLU A 312 -13.23 3.11 12.62
CA GLU A 312 -14.07 2.23 11.83
C GLU A 312 -13.73 2.45 10.35
N GLY A 313 -12.48 2.27 9.92
CA GLY A 313 -12.03 2.64 8.58
C GLY A 313 -12.62 1.78 7.46
N VAL A 314 -13.44 0.79 7.83
CA VAL A 314 -14.41 0.14 6.95
C VAL A 314 -15.52 1.11 6.48
N ARG A 315 -15.83 2.16 7.25
CA ARG A 315 -16.88 3.16 6.99
C ARG A 315 -16.35 4.49 6.43
N SER A 316 -15.20 4.99 6.88
CA SER A 316 -14.62 6.29 6.48
C SER A 316 -13.59 6.20 5.35
N GLY A 317 -13.23 4.98 4.92
CA GLY A 317 -12.19 4.75 3.91
C GLY A 317 -10.78 5.20 4.31
N TRP A 318 -10.58 5.61 5.57
CA TRP A 318 -9.38 6.30 6.07
C TRP A 318 -8.98 7.54 5.26
N THR A 319 -9.93 8.18 4.57
CA THR A 319 -9.68 9.33 3.67
C THR A 319 -10.34 10.64 4.12
N GLU A 320 -11.33 10.60 5.03
CA GLU A 320 -12.17 11.77 5.33
C GLU A 320 -11.54 12.82 6.27
N GLN A 321 -10.35 12.61 6.83
CA GLN A 321 -9.73 13.60 7.73
C GLN A 321 -9.13 14.83 7.00
N LEU A 322 -9.05 14.82 5.66
CA LEU A 322 -8.51 15.93 4.88
C LEU A 322 -9.53 17.05 4.57
N GLU A 323 -10.83 16.87 4.82
CA GLU A 323 -11.84 17.87 4.42
C GLU A 323 -12.38 18.78 5.53
N GLN A 324 -12.03 18.56 6.81
CA GLN A 324 -12.59 19.37 7.92
C GLN A 324 -11.71 20.55 8.40
N GLN A 325 -10.65 20.91 7.68
CA GLN A 325 -9.85 22.12 7.99
C GLN A 325 -10.03 23.31 7.03
N THR A 326 -11.03 23.28 6.15
CA THR A 326 -11.33 24.42 5.27
C THR A 326 -12.58 25.18 5.73
N THR A 327 -12.36 26.09 6.69
CA THR A 327 -12.99 27.41 6.83
C THR A 327 -14.53 27.53 6.75
N GLU A 328 -15.21 27.48 7.89
CA GLU A 328 -16.40 28.33 8.11
C GLU A 328 -16.00 29.53 9.00
N PRO A 329 -16.16 30.79 8.55
CA PRO A 329 -15.96 31.95 9.41
C PRO A 329 -17.11 32.08 10.41
N GLN A 330 -16.81 31.97 11.70
CA GLN A 330 -17.75 32.30 12.78
C GLN A 330 -18.23 33.76 12.69
N PRO A 331 -19.51 34.05 13.01
CA PRO A 331 -20.01 35.43 13.03
C PRO A 331 -19.39 36.20 14.19
N GLN A 332 -18.82 37.38 13.90
CA GLN A 332 -18.32 38.31 14.90
C GLN A 332 -19.45 38.81 15.81
N GLN A 333 -19.37 38.45 17.09
CA GLN A 333 -20.09 39.12 18.17
C GLN A 333 -19.33 40.40 18.54
N LYS A 334 -19.91 41.58 18.27
CA LYS A 334 -19.45 42.85 18.83
C LYS A 334 -20.62 43.67 19.37
N ASN A 335 -20.60 43.78 20.70
CA ASN A 335 -21.15 44.79 21.61
C ASN A 335 -22.60 45.30 21.42
N GLN A 336 -23.45 44.85 22.35
CA GLN A 336 -24.62 45.60 22.81
C GLN A 336 -24.17 46.78 23.68
N ASP A 337 -24.35 48.01 23.18
CA ASP A 337 -24.40 49.20 24.03
C ASP A 337 -25.83 49.40 24.53
N SER A 338 -25.97 49.46 25.85
CA SER A 338 -27.20 49.70 26.59
C SER A 338 -27.71 51.14 26.41
N LYS A 339 -29.01 51.26 26.11
CA LYS A 339 -29.78 52.52 26.15
C LYS A 339 -29.86 53.07 27.57
N GLU A 340 -29.73 54.38 27.74
CA GLU A 340 -30.55 55.15 28.68
C GLU A 340 -30.87 56.54 28.11
N LYS A 341 -32.17 56.82 27.97
CA LYS A 341 -32.75 58.15 27.74
C LYS A 341 -33.25 58.66 29.10
N GLY A 342 -32.66 59.73 29.61
CA GLY A 342 -33.11 60.47 30.79
C GLY A 342 -33.45 61.92 30.43
N LEU A 343 -34.70 62.33 30.68
CA LEU A 343 -35.28 63.63 30.38
C LEU A 343 -35.02 64.64 31.53
N LYS A 344 -34.79 65.91 31.16
CA LYS A 344 -35.15 67.17 31.84
C LYS A 344 -34.64 67.47 33.28
N GLY A 345 -34.03 68.66 33.41
CA GLY A 345 -34.44 69.64 34.44
C GLY A 345 -33.30 70.31 35.24
N LEU A 346 -33.43 71.64 35.38
CA LEU A 346 -32.77 72.55 36.34
C LEU A 346 -31.39 73.13 35.98
N LYS A 347 -31.42 74.32 35.36
CA LYS A 347 -30.47 75.41 35.63
C LYS A 347 -31.25 76.71 35.81
N TRP A 348 -31.10 77.32 36.99
CA TRP A 348 -31.28 78.73 37.29
C TRP A 348 -30.12 79.16 38.20
N GLU A 349 -29.68 80.40 38.01
CA GLU A 349 -28.71 81.20 38.78
C GLU A 349 -27.23 80.82 38.56
N GLU A 350 -26.31 81.72 38.15
CA GLU A 350 -26.26 83.20 38.12
C GLU A 350 -25.80 83.77 36.76
#